data_AF-A0AA39RSM4-F1
#
_entry.id   AF-A0AA39RSM4-F1
#
_cell.length_a   1.000
_cell.length_b   1.000
_cell.length_c   1.000
_cell.angle_alpha   90.00
_cell.angle_beta   90.00
_cell.angle_gamma   90.00
#
_symmetry.space_group_name_H-M   'P 1'
#
loop_
_entity.id
_entity.type
_entity.pdbx_description
1 polymer ?
#
loop_
_entity_poly.entity_id
_entity_poly.type
_entity_poly.pdbx_seq_one_letter_code
_entity_poly.pdbx_strand_id
1 'polypeptide(L)'
;MSNISCTGQHVEWNKIHTPTDKVVVPYDSLVPAPTDPFETKKLLDELVVLKLNRGLGTIMDCIGPKSVIKAHNGLTFLDLIVSQLQIWVQCSLTSDEFIQHS
;
A
#
# COMPACT_ATOMS: atom_id res chain seq x y z
N MET A 1 18.18 -31.71 26.28
CA MET A 1 17.54 -31.59 24.96
C MET A 1 16.12 -31.08 25.19
N SER A 2 15.88 -29.78 24.98
CA SER A 2 14.57 -29.16 25.20
C SER A 2 13.68 -29.40 23.99
N ASN A 3 12.61 -30.18 24.17
CA ASN A 3 11.55 -30.40 23.18
C ASN A 3 10.83 -29.08 22.89
N ILE A 4 11.08 -28.49 21.73
CA ILE A 4 10.24 -27.43 21.16
C ILE A 4 9.15 -28.15 20.35
N SER A 5 7.96 -28.35 20.94
CA SER A 5 6.81 -28.80 20.15
C SER A 5 6.26 -27.59 19.39
N CYS A 6 6.38 -27.62 18.07
CA CYS A 6 5.65 -26.73 17.18
C CYS A 6 4.16 -27.14 17.21
N THR A 7 3.42 -26.66 18.22
CA THR A 7 1.96 -26.77 18.23
C THR A 7 1.40 -25.59 17.44
N GLY A 8 1.39 -25.71 16.11
CA GLY A 8 0.65 -24.79 15.26
C GLY A 8 -0.84 -24.85 15.61
N GLN A 9 -1.53 -23.71 15.61
CA GLN A 9 -2.98 -23.69 15.74
C GLN A 9 -3.59 -24.49 14.57
N HIS A 10 -4.29 -25.57 14.88
CA HIS A 10 -4.99 -26.39 13.90
C HIS A 10 -6.28 -25.67 13.47
N VAL A 11 -6.52 -25.61 12.16
CA VAL A 11 -7.71 -24.94 11.62
C VAL A 11 -8.96 -25.75 11.95
N GLU A 12 -9.89 -25.13 12.66
CA GLU A 12 -11.22 -25.68 12.92
C GLU A 12 -12.19 -25.25 11.81
N TRP A 13 -12.39 -26.10 10.80
CA TRP A 13 -13.20 -25.79 9.61
C TRP A 13 -14.64 -25.35 9.93
N ASN A 14 -15.22 -25.87 11.01
CA ASN A 14 -16.58 -25.50 11.44
C ASN A 14 -16.72 -24.04 11.88
N LYS A 15 -15.61 -23.35 12.20
CA LYS A 15 -15.59 -21.94 12.59
C LYS A 15 -15.41 -20.99 11.39
N ILE A 16 -15.22 -21.54 10.19
CA ILE A 16 -15.02 -20.75 8.98
C ILE A 16 -16.38 -20.43 8.36
N HIS A 17 -16.66 -19.14 8.23
CA HIS A 17 -17.85 -18.63 7.57
C HIS A 17 -17.44 -17.54 6.58
N THR A 18 -18.22 -17.37 5.51
CA THR A 18 -18.03 -16.26 4.57
C THR A 18 -18.13 -14.94 5.34
N PRO A 19 -17.16 -14.02 5.19
CA PRO A 19 -17.25 -12.70 5.78
C PRO A 19 -18.53 -11.99 5.33
N THR A 20 -19.13 -11.21 6.21
CA THR A 20 -20.29 -10.38 5.85
C THR A 20 -19.84 -9.08 5.19
N ASP A 21 -20.77 -8.38 4.54
CA ASP A 21 -20.52 -7.08 3.90
C ASP A 21 -20.11 -5.97 4.88
N LYS A 22 -20.21 -6.23 6.19
CA LYS A 22 -19.67 -5.34 7.24
C LYS A 22 -18.18 -5.58 7.52
N VAL A 23 -17.70 -6.80 7.25
CA VAL A 23 -16.31 -7.22 7.44
C VAL A 23 -15.52 -7.04 6.15
N VAL A 24 -16.14 -7.38 5.00
CA VAL A 24 -15.60 -7.13 3.67
C VAL A 24 -16.53 -6.15 2.97
N VAL A 25 -16.26 -4.87 3.18
CA VAL A 25 -17.09 -3.77 2.67
C VAL A 25 -16.82 -3.56 1.17
N PRO A 26 -17.84 -3.50 0.30
CA PRO A 26 -17.66 -3.20 -1.13
C PRO A 26 -17.06 -1.80 -1.34
N TYR A 27 -16.09 -1.68 -2.24
CA TYR A 27 -15.38 -0.42 -2.49
C TYR A 27 -16.33 0.73 -2.89
N ASP A 28 -17.30 0.44 -3.76
CA ASP A 28 -18.27 1.44 -4.26
C ASP A 28 -19.19 1.99 -3.17
N SER A 29 -19.24 1.36 -2.00
CA SER A 29 -20.01 1.83 -0.84
C SER A 29 -19.21 2.75 0.10
N LEU A 30 -17.90 2.89 -0.12
CA LEU A 30 -17.06 3.77 0.68
C LEU A 30 -17.36 5.24 0.39
N VAL A 31 -17.24 6.08 1.41
CA VAL A 31 -17.31 7.54 1.25
C VAL A 31 -16.14 7.97 0.36
N PRO A 32 -16.39 8.70 -0.74
CA PRO A 32 -15.33 9.21 -1.60
C PRO A 32 -14.35 10.09 -0.84
N ALA A 33 -13.13 10.21 -1.38
CA ALA A 33 -12.15 11.14 -0.83
C ALA A 33 -12.70 12.59 -0.86
N PRO A 34 -12.29 13.45 0.10
CA PRO A 34 -12.69 14.85 0.10
C PRO A 34 -12.31 15.54 -1.22
N THR A 35 -13.19 16.37 -1.74
CA THR A 35 -12.86 17.25 -2.89
C THR A 35 -11.98 18.42 -2.46
N ASP A 36 -12.04 18.77 -1.16
CA ASP A 36 -11.22 19.83 -0.58
C ASP A 36 -9.75 19.39 -0.45
N PRO A 37 -8.81 20.13 -1.06
CA PRO A 37 -7.39 19.83 -0.97
C PRO A 37 -6.86 19.84 0.48
N PHE A 38 -7.42 20.67 1.37
CA PHE A 38 -6.94 20.78 2.75
C PHE A 38 -7.29 19.53 3.57
N GLU A 39 -8.55 19.08 3.53
CA GLU A 39 -8.93 17.82 4.19
C GLU A 39 -8.19 16.61 3.59
N THR A 40 -7.94 16.59 2.28
CA THR A 40 -7.15 15.54 1.63
C THR A 40 -5.71 15.52 2.12
N LYS A 41 -5.07 16.70 2.22
CA LYS A 41 -3.72 16.87 2.74
C LYS A 41 -3.60 16.33 4.17
N LYS A 42 -4.54 16.69 5.04
CA LYS A 42 -4.56 16.24 6.43
C LYS A 42 -4.56 14.72 6.56
N LEU A 43 -5.31 14.02 5.70
CA LEU A 43 -5.31 12.56 5.66
C LEU A 43 -3.99 11.98 5.14
N LEU A 44 -3.35 12.64 4.16
CA LEU A 44 -2.07 12.23 3.61
C LEU A 44 -0.90 12.44 4.60
N ASP A 45 -0.96 13.47 5.43
CA ASP A 45 0.08 13.76 6.43
C ASP A 45 0.15 12.69 7.53
N GLU A 46 -0.95 11.97 7.79
CA GLU A 46 -1.01 10.84 8.74
C GLU A 46 -0.71 9.48 8.08
N LEU A 47 -0.56 9.43 6.76
CA LEU A 47 -0.40 8.20 6.00
C LEU A 47 1.08 7.77 5.90
N VAL A 48 1.37 6.54 6.31
CA VAL A 48 2.68 5.89 6.07
C VAL A 48 2.52 4.77 5.05
N VAL A 49 3.31 4.82 3.98
CA VAL A 49 3.32 3.78 2.94
C VAL A 49 4.50 2.83 3.16
N LEU A 50 4.21 1.56 3.42
CA LEU A 50 5.21 0.50 3.59
C LEU A 50 5.10 -0.51 2.44
N LYS A 51 6.20 -0.70 1.71
CA LYS A 51 6.29 -1.70 0.64
C LYS A 51 7.12 -2.91 1.07
N LEU A 52 6.50 -4.08 1.16
CA LEU A 52 7.21 -5.34 1.37
C LEU A 52 8.02 -5.70 0.12
N ASN A 53 9.35 -5.83 0.27
CA ASN A 53 10.29 -6.06 -0.83
C ASN A 53 11.13 -7.34 -0.69
N ARG A 54 10.63 -8.35 0.02
CA ARG A 54 11.39 -9.60 0.22
C ARG A 54 11.35 -10.55 -0.98
N GLY A 55 10.36 -10.40 -1.87
CA GLY A 55 10.16 -11.31 -3.00
C GLY A 55 11.29 -11.20 -4.01
N LEU A 56 11.83 -12.35 -4.43
CA LEU A 56 12.86 -12.42 -5.48
C LEU A 56 12.26 -12.62 -6.87
N GLY A 57 12.92 -12.06 -7.87
CA GLY A 57 12.57 -12.17 -9.30
C GLY A 57 12.82 -13.54 -9.93
N THR A 58 13.21 -14.54 -9.15
CA THR A 58 13.70 -15.84 -9.65
C THR A 58 12.69 -16.61 -10.48
N ILE A 59 11.39 -16.47 -10.23
CA ILE A 59 10.33 -17.07 -11.05
C ILE A 59 10.31 -16.47 -12.47
N MET A 60 10.80 -15.25 -12.63
CA MET A 60 10.88 -14.54 -13.91
C MET A 60 12.31 -14.54 -14.47
N ASP A 61 13.17 -15.48 -14.05
CA ASP A 61 14.60 -15.55 -14.41
C ASP A 61 15.39 -14.24 -14.17
N CYS A 62 14.87 -13.38 -13.30
CA CYS A 62 15.52 -12.12 -12.93
C CYS A 62 16.35 -12.30 -11.66
N ILE A 63 17.52 -11.68 -11.63
CA ILE A 63 18.40 -11.68 -10.44
C ILE A 63 18.03 -10.50 -9.54
N GLY A 64 17.75 -10.78 -8.27
CA GLY A 64 17.49 -9.77 -7.24
C GLY A 64 16.02 -9.60 -6.83
N PRO A 65 15.71 -8.55 -6.04
CA PRO A 65 14.35 -8.25 -5.59
C PRO A 65 13.40 -8.01 -6.76
N LYS A 66 12.14 -8.39 -6.62
CA LYS A 66 11.11 -8.11 -7.64
C LYS A 66 10.94 -6.60 -7.88
N SER A 67 11.21 -5.75 -6.89
CA SER A 67 11.01 -4.30 -7.03
C SER A 67 11.95 -3.63 -8.03
N VAL A 68 13.14 -4.19 -8.27
CA VAL A 68 14.16 -3.60 -9.17
C VAL A 68 14.04 -4.11 -10.61
N ILE A 69 13.04 -4.94 -10.90
CA ILE A 69 12.75 -5.42 -12.23
C ILE A 69 12.10 -4.29 -13.03
N LYS A 70 12.56 -4.09 -14.27
CA LYS A 70 11.98 -3.12 -15.20
C LYS A 70 10.57 -3.53 -15.57
N ALA A 71 9.60 -2.66 -15.28
CA ALA A 71 8.17 -2.91 -15.49
C ALA A 71 7.63 -2.14 -16.70
N HIS A 72 8.00 -0.86 -16.86
CA HIS A 72 7.45 -0.01 -17.91
C HIS A 72 8.43 1.10 -18.30
N ASN A 73 8.65 1.29 -19.61
CA ASN A 73 9.54 2.33 -20.16
C ASN A 73 10.93 2.41 -19.49
N GLY A 74 11.49 1.25 -19.14
CA GLY A 74 12.79 1.16 -18.47
C GLY A 74 12.77 1.47 -16.96
N LEU A 75 11.63 1.88 -16.40
CA LEU A 75 11.44 2.13 -14.97
C LEU A 75 11.16 0.82 -14.23
N THR A 76 11.70 0.71 -13.02
CA THR A 76 11.43 -0.41 -12.13
C THR A 76 10.12 -0.22 -11.37
N PHE A 77 9.60 -1.28 -10.74
CA PHE A 77 8.44 -1.13 -9.86
C PHE A 77 8.70 -0.14 -8.71
N LEU A 78 9.92 -0.11 -8.18
CA LEU A 78 10.28 0.83 -7.13
C LEU A 78 10.26 2.27 -7.64
N ASP A 79 10.77 2.51 -8.85
CA ASP A 79 10.75 3.85 -9.48
C ASP A 79 9.32 4.35 -9.68
N LEU A 80 8.41 3.48 -10.13
CA LEU A 80 7.00 3.82 -10.31
C LEU A 80 6.32 4.19 -8.98
N ILE A 81 6.60 3.45 -7.90
CA ILE A 81 6.05 3.74 -6.57
C ILE A 81 6.61 5.07 -6.04
N VAL A 82 7.92 5.30 -6.17
CA VAL A 82 8.55 6.56 -5.76
C VAL A 82 7.98 7.73 -6.55
N SER A 83 7.79 7.58 -7.87
CA SER A 83 7.20 8.62 -8.71
C SER A 83 5.76 8.95 -8.28
N GLN A 84 4.95 7.96 -7.94
CA GLN A 84 3.59 8.18 -7.42
C GLN A 84 3.61 8.94 -6.11
N LEU A 85 4.45 8.52 -5.15
CA LEU A 85 4.57 9.19 -3.86
C LEU A 85 5.08 10.63 -4.01
N GLN A 86 6.05 10.86 -4.91
CA GLN A 86 6.58 12.19 -5.15
C GLN A 86 5.51 13.13 -5.72
N ILE A 87 4.66 12.65 -6.63
CA ILE A 87 3.52 13.43 -7.14
C ILE A 87 2.55 13.75 -6.00
N TRP A 88 2.22 12.78 -5.15
CA TRP A 88 1.30 12.98 -4.03
C TRP A 88 1.83 14.00 -3.01
N VAL A 89 3.09 13.87 -2.61
CA VAL A 89 3.75 14.81 -1.69
C VAL A 89 3.84 16.20 -2.31
N GLN A 90 4.17 16.31 -3.61
CA GLN A 90 4.23 17.61 -4.27
C GLN A 90 2.86 18.30 -4.31
N CYS A 91 1.79 17.57 -4.64
CA CYS A 91 0.44 18.10 -4.62
C CYS A 91 0.04 18.59 -3.21
N SER A 92 0.44 17.87 -2.16
CA SER A 92 0.22 18.27 -0.75
C SER A 92 0.93 19.59 -0.39
N LEU A 93 2.17 19.80 -0.86
CA LEU A 93 2.94 21.02 -0.57
C LEU A 93 2.44 22.25 -1.33
N THR A 94 1.99 22.09 -2.59
CA THR A 94 1.51 23.22 -3.41
C THR A 94 0.19 23.82 -2.92
N SER A 95 -0.56 23.12 -2.07
CA SER A 95 -1.75 23.68 -1.41
C SER A 95 -1.42 24.76 -0.39
N ASP A 96 -0.19 24.81 0.14
CA ASP A 96 0.22 25.82 1.12
C ASP A 96 0.59 27.17 0.45
N GLU A 97 1.12 27.16 -0.78
CA GLU A 97 1.52 28.40 -1.50
C GLU A 97 0.33 29.22 -2.02
N PHE A 98 -0.81 28.58 -2.32
CA PHE A 98 -2.02 29.29 -2.78
C PHE A 98 -2.64 30.16 -1.67
N ILE A 99 -2.37 29.83 -0.40
CA ILE A 99 -2.94 30.51 0.77
C ILE A 99 -2.12 31.76 1.18
N GLN A 100 -0.85 31.86 0.81
CA GLN A 100 -0.05 33.06 1.15
C GLN A 100 -0.30 34.27 0.23
N HIS A 101 -1.11 34.13 -0.81
CA HIS A 101 -1.45 35.21 -1.75
C HIS A 101 -2.97 35.43 -1.92
N SER A 102 -3.79 34.95 -0.98
CA SER A 102 -5.25 35.21 -0.92
C SER A 102 -5.61 36.16 0.21
#